data_AF-A0A7C1PSP7-F1
#
_entry.id   AF-A0A7C1PSP7-F1
#
_cell.length_a   1.000
_cell.length_b   1.000
_cell.length_c   1.000
_cell.angle_alpha   90.00
_cell.angle_beta   90.00
_cell.angle_gamma   90.00
#
_symmetry.space_group_name_H-M   'P 1'
#
loop_
_entity.id
_entity.type
_entity.pdbx_description
1 polymer ?
#
loop_
_entity_poly.entity_id
_entity_poly.type
_entity_poly.pdbx_seq_one_letter_code
_entity_poly.pdbx_strand_id
1 'polypeptide(L)'
;MRKIYFISLILILAASWSFAADFSPTILTLSSQASIQYDFDGSDLTIPFTITGTPAAVWLVINTSGKAENIVGIRNGYLGWHYVSNIDTTVYVSDRYERSP
;
A
#
# COMPACT_ATOMS: atom_id res chain seq x y z
N MET A 1 55.99 -14.73 -22.32
CA MET A 1 54.57 -14.83 -22.76
C MET A 1 53.75 -15.82 -21.93
N ARG A 2 54.23 -17.05 -21.66
CA ARG A 2 53.51 -18.07 -20.83
C ARG A 2 53.06 -17.58 -19.44
N LYS A 3 53.88 -16.78 -18.74
CA LYS A 3 53.57 -16.25 -17.41
C LYS A 3 52.42 -15.22 -17.42
N ILE A 4 52.28 -14.46 -18.51
CA ILE A 4 51.22 -13.45 -18.65
C ILE A 4 49.87 -14.14 -18.80
N TYR A 5 49.77 -15.18 -19.63
CA TYR A 5 48.54 -15.98 -19.76
C TYR A 5 48.11 -16.62 -18.44
N PHE A 6 49.08 -17.07 -17.64
CA PHE A 6 48.80 -17.66 -16.34
C PHE A 6 48.25 -16.62 -15.34
N ILE A 7 48.81 -15.42 -15.33
CA ILE A 7 48.34 -14.31 -14.48
C ILE A 7 46.95 -13.84 -14.92
N SER A 8 46.72 -13.71 -16.24
CA SER A 8 45.41 -13.35 -16.79
C SER A 8 44.34 -14.37 -16.44
N LEU A 9 44.66 -15.67 -16.45
CA LEU A 9 43.73 -16.74 -16.07
C LEU A 9 43.34 -16.65 -14.58
N ILE A 10 44.31 -16.37 -13.70
CA ILE A 10 44.07 -16.21 -12.26
C ILE A 10 43.16 -14.99 -11.99
N LEU A 11 43.37 -13.88 -12.72
CA LEU A 11 42.54 -12.67 -12.58
C LEU A 11 41.08 -12.91 -13.00
N ILE A 12 40.84 -13.69 -14.05
CA ILE A 12 39.48 -14.05 -14.50
C ILE A 12 38.79 -14.94 -13.46
N LEU A 13 39.50 -15.91 -12.88
CA LEU A 13 38.96 -16.81 -11.85
C LEU A 13 38.69 -16.10 -10.51
N ALA A 14 39.44 -15.04 -10.19
CA ALA A 14 39.16 -14.20 -9.03
C ALA A 14 37.92 -13.32 -9.23
N ALA A 15 37.64 -12.89 -10.46
CA ALA A 15 36.48 -12.08 -10.80
C ALA A 15 35.14 -12.85 -10.76
N SER A 16 35.15 -14.18 -10.78
CA SER A 16 33.93 -15.01 -10.74
C SER A 16 33.35 -15.21 -9.33
N TRP A 17 33.94 -14.61 -8.30
CA TRP A 17 33.46 -14.65 -6.91
C TRP A 17 32.53 -13.46 -6.59
N SER A 18 31.65 -13.07 -7.52
CA SER A 18 30.57 -12.14 -7.20
C SER A 18 29.40 -12.90 -6.59
N PHE A 19 29.17 -12.71 -5.30
CA PHE A 19 27.96 -13.17 -4.63
C PHE A 19 26.95 -12.03 -4.65
N ALA A 20 25.75 -12.29 -5.17
CA ALA A 20 24.62 -11.42 -4.90
C ALA A 20 24.21 -11.61 -3.43
N ALA A 21 23.81 -10.52 -2.76
CA ALA A 21 23.23 -10.65 -1.43
C ALA A 21 21.97 -11.54 -1.49
N ASP A 22 21.72 -12.28 -0.41
CA ASP A 22 20.51 -13.10 -0.32
C ASP A 22 19.27 -12.22 -0.48
N PHE A 23 18.40 -12.62 -1.41
CA PHE A 23 17.15 -11.91 -1.65
C PHE A 23 16.15 -12.20 -0.52
N SER A 24 16.12 -11.32 0.48
CA SER A 24 15.19 -11.40 1.63
C SER A 24 14.41 -10.08 1.79
N PRO A 25 13.45 -9.78 0.90
CA PRO A 25 12.64 -8.57 1.01
C PRO A 25 11.73 -8.65 2.22
N THR A 26 11.63 -7.56 2.98
CA THR A 26 10.66 -7.48 4.07
C THR A 26 9.27 -7.19 3.50
N ILE A 27 8.25 -7.96 3.87
CA ILE A 27 6.89 -7.77 3.35
C ILE A 27 6.19 -6.66 4.15
N LEU A 28 5.57 -5.70 3.47
CA LEU A 28 4.65 -4.73 4.10
C LEU A 28 3.39 -5.47 4.58
N THR A 29 3.04 -5.32 5.86
CA THR A 29 1.79 -5.87 6.40
C THR A 29 0.93 -4.75 7.00
N LEU A 30 -0.36 -4.81 6.67
CA LEU A 30 -1.39 -3.89 7.12
C LEU A 30 -2.48 -4.69 7.83
N SER A 31 -2.82 -4.30 9.05
CA SER A 31 -3.90 -4.94 9.81
C SER A 31 -4.79 -3.88 10.45
N SER A 32 -6.09 -4.07 10.35
CA SER A 32 -7.13 -3.21 10.94
C SER A 32 -8.43 -4.02 11.05
N GLN A 33 -9.43 -3.46 11.73
CA GLN A 33 -10.78 -3.99 11.73
C GLN A 33 -11.41 -3.84 10.33
N ALA A 34 -12.04 -4.91 9.82
CA ALA A 34 -12.64 -4.92 8.49
C ALA A 34 -13.93 -4.08 8.39
N SER A 35 -14.64 -3.93 9.51
CA SER A 35 -15.85 -3.10 9.61
C SER A 35 -15.89 -2.40 10.96
N ILE A 36 -16.40 -1.18 10.95
CA ILE A 36 -16.53 -0.33 12.13
C ILE A 36 -17.93 0.27 12.09
N GLN A 37 -18.65 0.16 13.20
CA GLN A 37 -19.93 0.82 13.37
C GLN A 37 -19.67 2.27 13.81
N TYR A 38 -20.27 3.22 13.11
CA TYR A 38 -20.26 4.63 13.50
C TYR A 38 -21.68 5.16 13.37
N ASP A 39 -22.16 5.81 14.43
CA ASP A 39 -23.56 6.22 14.54
C ASP A 39 -23.82 7.61 13.94
N PHE A 40 -22.81 8.24 13.35
CA PHE A 40 -22.90 9.57 12.72
C PHE A 40 -23.42 10.66 13.66
N ASP A 41 -23.14 10.53 14.96
CA ASP A 41 -23.51 11.47 16.01
C ASP A 41 -22.56 12.69 16.10
N GLY A 42 -21.51 12.70 15.28
CA GLY A 42 -20.49 13.75 15.27
C GLY A 42 -19.40 13.56 16.33
N SER A 43 -19.38 12.43 17.03
CA SER A 43 -18.31 12.08 17.95
C SER A 43 -17.02 11.72 17.20
N ASP A 44 -15.88 11.89 17.88
CA ASP A 44 -14.58 11.51 17.32
C ASP A 44 -14.47 9.98 17.20
N LEU A 45 -14.26 9.49 15.97
CA LEU A 45 -14.02 8.08 15.69
C LEU A 45 -12.51 7.78 15.63
N THR A 46 -12.04 6.90 16.51
CA THR A 46 -10.65 6.41 16.48
C THR A 46 -10.57 5.02 15.84
N ILE A 47 -9.82 4.90 14.75
CA ILE A 47 -9.65 3.63 14.01
C ILE A 47 -8.22 3.10 14.21
N PRO A 48 -8.01 2.05 15.03
CA PRO A 48 -6.68 1.48 15.23
C PRO A 48 -6.25 0.66 14.02
N PHE A 49 -4.99 0.84 13.60
CA PHE A 49 -4.37 0.02 12.57
C PHE A 49 -2.89 -0.23 12.89
N THR A 50 -2.35 -1.32 12.35
CA THR A 50 -0.95 -1.71 12.51
C THR A 50 -0.29 -1.79 11.14
N ILE A 51 0.88 -1.15 11.01
CA ILE A 51 1.73 -1.21 9.81
C ILE A 51 3.11 -1.71 10.20
N THR A 52 3.57 -2.80 9.57
CA THR A 52 4.94 -3.30 9.77
C THR A 52 5.58 -3.68 8.44
N GLY A 53 6.89 -3.94 8.44
CA GLY A 53 7.63 -4.44 7.28
C GLY A 53 8.45 -3.38 6.56
N THR A 54 8.33 -3.29 5.23
CA THR A 54 9.09 -2.33 4.40
C THR A 54 8.48 -0.92 4.44
N PRO A 55 9.30 0.16 4.36
CA PRO A 55 8.81 1.52 4.16
C PRO A 55 7.89 1.66 2.95
N ALA A 56 6.74 2.31 3.14
CA ALA A 56 5.75 2.49 2.08
C ALA A 56 4.91 3.75 2.31
N ALA A 57 4.37 4.27 1.22
CA ALA A 57 3.27 5.24 1.25
C ALA A 57 1.95 4.49 1.37
N VAL A 58 1.10 4.92 2.29
CA VAL A 58 -0.20 4.30 2.57
C VAL A 58 -1.28 5.37 2.72
N TRP A 59 -2.51 4.96 2.43
CA TRP A 59 -3.71 5.78 2.56
C TRP A 59 -4.80 4.96 3.27
N LEU A 60 -5.56 5.61 4.15
CA LEU A 60 -6.78 5.05 4.71
C LEU A 60 -7.96 5.44 3.81
N VAL A 61 -8.66 4.44 3.29
CA VAL A 61 -9.88 4.63 2.49
C VAL A 61 -11.05 4.01 3.25
N ILE A 62 -12.03 4.83 3.61
CA ILE A 62 -13.24 4.38 4.31
C ILE A 62 -14.38 4.38 3.31
N ASN A 63 -15.03 3.23 3.17
CA ASN A 63 -16.24 3.07 2.37
C ASN A 63 -17.41 2.72 3.29
N THR A 64 -18.61 3.15 2.93
CA THR A 64 -19.83 2.62 3.55
C THR A 64 -19.90 1.11 3.34
N SER A 65 -20.55 0.34 4.20
CA SER A 65 -20.78 -1.09 3.98
C SER A 65 -22.28 -1.39 3.88
N GLY A 66 -22.70 -2.06 2.81
CA GLY A 66 -24.09 -2.48 2.62
C GLY A 66 -25.08 -1.31 2.51
N LYS A 67 -24.59 -0.12 2.17
CA LYS A 67 -25.44 1.07 1.97
C LYS A 67 -25.79 1.32 0.52
N ALA A 68 -25.21 0.56 -0.40
CA ALA A 68 -25.56 0.50 -1.81
C ALA A 68 -27.05 0.70 -2.10
N GLU A 69 -27.92 -0.14 -1.53
CA GLU A 69 -29.37 -0.11 -1.79
C GLU A 69 -30.09 1.11 -1.21
N ASN A 70 -29.46 1.80 -0.25
CA ASN A 70 -30.02 2.99 0.40
C ASN A 70 -29.52 4.30 -0.24
N ILE A 71 -28.53 4.23 -1.15
CA ILE A 71 -28.01 5.41 -1.84
C ILE A 71 -28.93 5.73 -3.02
N VAL A 72 -29.84 6.67 -2.78
CA VAL A 72 -30.82 7.12 -3.78
C VAL A 72 -30.15 8.13 -4.72
N GLY A 73 -29.76 7.70 -5.93
CA GLY A 73 -29.40 8.55 -7.08
C GLY A 73 -28.83 9.95 -6.75
N ILE A 74 -27.77 10.02 -5.92
CA ILE A 74 -27.21 11.30 -5.48
C ILE A 74 -26.29 11.83 -6.56
N ARG A 75 -26.54 13.05 -7.03
CA ARG A 75 -25.67 13.76 -7.98
C ARG A 75 -24.79 14.74 -7.23
N ASN A 76 -23.48 14.49 -7.16
CA ASN A 76 -22.54 15.41 -6.54
C ASN A 76 -22.18 16.57 -7.49
N GLY A 77 -22.75 17.76 -7.24
CA GLY A 77 -22.39 19.02 -7.90
C GLY A 77 -23.13 19.37 -9.20
N TYR A 78 -23.16 20.67 -9.53
CA TYR A 78 -23.85 21.23 -10.71
C TYR A 78 -23.26 20.80 -12.08
N LEU A 79 -22.09 20.13 -12.09
CA LEU A 79 -21.35 19.78 -13.32
C LEU A 79 -20.81 18.32 -13.33
N GLY A 80 -21.44 17.36 -12.65
CA GLY A 80 -20.96 15.97 -12.62
C GLY A 80 -22.02 14.93 -13.03
N TRP A 81 -21.68 14.05 -13.97
CA TRP A 81 -22.51 12.94 -14.48
C TRP A 81 -22.18 11.61 -13.76
N HIS A 82 -22.03 11.63 -12.43
CA HIS A 82 -21.73 10.41 -11.68
C HIS A 82 -22.98 9.97 -10.93
N TYR A 83 -23.65 8.95 -11.47
CA TYR A 83 -24.63 8.17 -10.73
C TYR A 83 -23.87 7.22 -9.81
N VAL A 84 -24.06 7.37 -8.50
CA VAL A 84 -23.64 6.35 -7.54
C VAL A 84 -24.63 5.19 -7.65
N SER A 85 -24.27 4.17 -8.45
CA SER A 85 -25.15 3.06 -8.79
C SER A 85 -25.00 1.91 -7.79
N ASN A 86 -25.68 1.98 -6.65
CA ASN A 86 -25.78 0.88 -5.68
C ASN A 86 -24.43 0.21 -5.36
N ILE A 87 -23.38 1.02 -5.17
CA ILE A 87 -22.08 0.57 -4.71
C ILE A 87 -21.75 1.28 -3.41
N ASP A 88 -20.97 0.62 -2.57
CA ASP A 88 -20.40 1.22 -1.38
C ASP A 88 -19.62 2.49 -1.75
N THR A 89 -19.94 3.59 -1.06
CA THR A 89 -19.42 4.92 -1.38
C THR A 89 -18.22 5.24 -0.50
N THR A 90 -17.17 5.75 -1.11
CA THR A 90 -16.02 6.30 -0.38
C THR A 90 -16.43 7.57 0.35
N VAL A 91 -16.36 7.54 1.68
CA VAL A 91 -16.71 8.68 2.55
C VAL A 91 -15.49 9.49 2.96
N TYR A 92 -14.32 8.85 2.97
CA TYR A 92 -13.08 9.47 3.41
C TYR A 92 -11.87 8.82 2.74
N VAL A 93 -10.91 9.66 2.37
CA VAL A 93 -9.56 9.28 1.96
C VAL A 93 -8.61 10.13 2.79
N SER A 94 -7.68 9.50 3.52
CA SER A 94 -6.69 10.24 4.30
C SER A 94 -5.65 10.92 3.42
N ASP A 95 -4.90 11.84 4.02
CA ASP A 95 -3.61 12.24 3.46
C ASP A 95 -2.66 11.04 3.35
N ARG A 96 -1.65 11.19 2.48
CA ARG A 96 -0.55 10.23 2.33
C ARG A 96 0.21 10.11 3.63
N TYR A 97 0.26 8.90 4.20
CA TYR A 97 1.16 8.59 5.30
C TYR A 97 2.41 7.88 4.76
N GLU A 98 3.59 8.37 5.13
CA GLU A 98 4.86 7.72 4.82
C GLU A 98 5.39 7.01 6.06
N ARG A 99 5.49 5.68 6.00
CA ARG A 99 6.14 4.93 7.07
C ARG A 99 7.66 5.06 6.91
N SER A 100 8.30 5.74 7.85
CA SER A 100 9.76 5.74 7.99
C SER A 100 10.28 4.35 8.42
N PRO A 101 11.54 4.02 8.09
CA PRO A 101 12.18 2.75 8.47
C PRO A 101 12.13 2.46 9.97
#